data_AF-A0A935TSN0-F1
#
_entry.id   AF-A0A935TSN0-F1
#
_cell.length_a   1.000
_cell.length_b   1.000
_cell.length_c   1.000
_cell.angle_alpha   90.00
_cell.angle_beta   90.00
_cell.angle_gamma   90.00
#
_symmetry.space_group_name_H-M   'P 1'
#
loop_
_entity.id
_entity.type
_entity.pdbx_description
1 polymer ?
#
loop_
_entity_poly.entity_id
_entity_poly.type
_entity_poly.pdbx_seq_one_letter_code
_entity_poly.pdbx_strand_id
1 'polypeptide(L)'
;MTNTGFHAIESRAFYALLLLGGLVTAAGLGAAHYMEVHGHVVTGMSNQVVWGLPHVFAIFMIVAASGVLNVASIGSVFGQTAYKPRAPLSGLLSLALLAGGLMVLMLDLGRPDRVIVAATHYNFTSVFAWNVFLYSGMAAIIAIYLWTMFERRLNGYSKAAGIAALVWRFALTTGTGSIFGFLVARQAYQSALLAPLFIVLSFAWGLAVFLIVQSVMYAWNGHTLPEDVRRRMARLLGVFVAASLYLVAVYHGTNLYFARQSAFEAFILLGRGDELGVFPALFWGGYVVVGALLPMLLLFMPRGAGPNGMLAASALVVAGAFALLFVFIVGGQSFPLEIFPGHEVTSSFADGAVELYRPRWPEWLLGIGGLGAAFVLTAIGIRALDFLPQDDFAAPGAKVAE
;
A
#
# COMPACT_ATOMS: atom_id res chain seq x y z
N MET A 1 33.76 -25.11 2.62
CA MET A 1 32.40 -24.56 2.78
C MET A 1 32.50 -23.04 2.75
N THR A 2 32.60 -22.47 1.56
CA THR A 2 32.54 -21.02 1.36
C THR A 2 31.10 -20.59 1.56
N ASN A 3 30.87 -19.82 2.61
CA ASN A 3 29.58 -19.24 2.94
C ASN A 3 29.22 -18.21 1.86
N THR A 4 28.62 -18.66 0.75
CA THR A 4 28.08 -17.80 -0.31
C THR A 4 26.74 -17.24 0.16
N GLY A 5 26.77 -16.45 1.23
CA GLY A 5 25.65 -15.56 1.56
C GLY A 5 25.49 -14.50 0.46
N PHE A 6 24.29 -13.94 0.35
CA PHE A 6 23.90 -12.87 -0.56
C PHE A 6 24.71 -11.56 -0.34
N HIS A 7 26.01 -11.54 -0.62
CA HIS A 7 26.90 -10.42 -0.27
C HIS A 7 27.33 -9.52 -1.43
N ALA A 8 26.75 -9.66 -2.62
CA ALA A 8 27.23 -8.92 -3.80
C ALA A 8 26.20 -7.92 -4.36
N ILE A 9 25.63 -7.04 -3.53
CA ILE A 9 25.47 -5.68 -4.06
C ILE A 9 26.90 -5.13 -4.07
N GLU A 10 27.48 -4.97 -5.26
CA GLU A 10 28.75 -4.25 -5.40
C GLU A 10 28.66 -2.97 -4.57
N SER A 11 29.62 -2.73 -3.68
CA SER A 11 29.55 -1.61 -2.74
C SER A 11 29.25 -0.29 -3.46
N ARG A 12 29.76 -0.11 -4.68
CA ARG A 12 29.47 1.04 -5.55
C ARG A 12 28.00 1.15 -5.96
N ALA A 13 27.40 0.05 -6.41
CA ALA A 13 26.00 0.03 -6.81
C ALA A 13 25.06 0.23 -5.60
N PHE A 14 25.43 -0.28 -4.43
CA PHE A 14 24.70 -0.01 -3.18
C PHE A 14 24.69 1.48 -2.86
N TYR A 15 25.85 2.13 -2.84
CA TYR A 15 25.94 3.57 -2.56
C TYR A 15 25.25 4.40 -3.64
N ALA A 16 25.28 3.97 -4.91
CA ALA A 16 24.54 4.64 -5.99
C ALA A 16 23.02 4.55 -5.78
N LEU A 17 22.49 3.38 -5.42
CA LEU A 17 21.08 3.23 -5.08
C LEU A 17 20.69 4.04 -3.85
N LEU A 18 21.53 4.03 -2.82
CA LEU A 18 21.30 4.79 -1.60
C LEU A 18 21.29 6.30 -1.87
N LEU A 19 22.21 6.79 -2.71
CA LEU A 19 22.24 8.17 -3.17
C LEU A 19 20.96 8.49 -3.95
N LEU A 20 20.56 7.65 -4.90
CA LEU A 20 19.35 7.85 -5.71
C LEU A 20 18.10 7.91 -4.83
N GLY A 21 17.91 6.92 -3.94
CA GLY A 21 16.79 6.90 -2.99
C GLY A 21 16.83 8.07 -2.02
N GLY A 22 18.03 8.47 -1.57
CA GLY A 22 18.25 9.63 -0.72
C GLY A 22 17.87 10.93 -1.42
N LEU A 23 18.23 11.11 -2.70
CA LEU A 23 17.85 12.27 -3.50
C LEU A 23 16.34 12.34 -3.72
N VAL A 24 15.69 11.21 -3.99
CA VAL A 24 14.22 11.14 -4.11
C VAL A 24 13.54 11.52 -2.79
N THR A 25 14.05 10.99 -1.67
CA THR A 25 13.55 11.34 -0.33
C THR A 25 13.75 12.82 -0.03
N ALA A 26 14.93 13.37 -0.35
CA ALA A 26 15.26 14.78 -0.14
C ALA A 26 14.37 15.70 -1.00
N ALA A 27 14.03 15.30 -2.23
CA ALA A 27 13.08 16.04 -3.06
C ALA A 27 11.69 16.08 -2.42
N GLY A 28 11.23 14.97 -1.82
CA GLY A 28 9.97 14.92 -1.07
C GLY A 28 9.99 15.79 0.19
N LEU A 29 11.08 15.78 0.95
CA LEU A 29 11.28 16.68 2.10
C LEU A 29 11.32 18.16 1.68
N GLY A 30 11.97 18.47 0.55
CA GLY A 30 11.97 19.81 -0.03
C GLY A 30 10.58 20.27 -0.46
N ALA A 31 9.76 19.37 -1.03
CA ALA A 31 8.38 19.65 -1.36
C ALA A 31 7.52 19.89 -0.11
N ALA A 32 7.70 19.08 0.96
CA ALA A 32 7.05 19.31 2.24
C ALA A 32 7.39 20.69 2.81
N HIS A 33 8.67 21.06 2.82
CA HIS A 33 9.10 22.38 3.28
C HIS A 33 8.51 23.50 2.43
N TYR A 34 8.44 23.32 1.11
CA TYR A 34 7.82 24.30 0.21
C TYR A 34 6.32 24.51 0.53
N MET A 35 5.57 23.42 0.79
CA MET A 35 4.17 23.48 1.20
C MET A 35 3.98 24.08 2.59
N GLU A 36 4.90 23.84 3.53
CA GLU A 36 4.88 24.45 4.85
C GLU A 36 5.04 25.98 4.79
N VAL A 37 5.95 26.46 3.94
CA VAL A 37 6.24 27.90 3.79
C VAL A 37 5.14 28.65 3.05
N HIS A 38 4.61 28.07 1.97
CA HIS A 38 3.62 28.74 1.11
C HIS A 38 2.16 28.38 1.45
N GLY A 39 1.96 27.38 2.30
CA GLY A 39 0.67 26.75 2.58
C GLY A 39 0.19 25.84 1.45
N HIS A 40 -0.87 25.07 1.73
CA HIS A 40 -1.47 24.11 0.79
C HIS A 40 -2.03 24.75 -0.50
N VAL A 41 -2.08 26.08 -0.62
CA VAL A 41 -2.52 26.79 -1.82
C VAL A 41 -1.66 26.48 -3.06
N VAL A 42 -0.42 26.02 -2.88
CA VAL A 42 0.46 25.61 -3.98
C VAL A 42 0.17 24.20 -4.52
N THR A 43 -0.72 23.47 -3.84
CA THR A 43 -1.17 22.15 -4.25
C THR A 43 -2.42 22.25 -5.13
N GLY A 44 -2.87 21.12 -5.67
CA GLY A 44 -4.16 21.02 -6.34
C GLY A 44 -5.34 20.88 -5.38
N MET A 45 -5.09 20.78 -4.07
CA MET A 45 -6.13 20.57 -3.06
C MET A 45 -6.95 21.83 -2.84
N SER A 46 -8.21 21.64 -2.46
CA SER A 46 -9.17 22.72 -2.19
C SER A 46 -10.01 22.38 -0.96
N ASN A 47 -10.92 23.28 -0.59
CA ASN A 47 -11.83 23.04 0.54
C ASN A 47 -12.77 21.84 0.30
N GLN A 48 -13.00 21.47 -0.97
CA GLN A 48 -13.78 20.29 -1.33
C GLN A 48 -12.90 19.04 -1.42
N VAL A 49 -11.73 19.14 -2.04
CA VAL A 49 -10.76 18.04 -2.14
C VAL A 49 -9.58 18.28 -1.20
N VAL A 50 -9.80 17.95 0.08
CA VAL A 50 -8.82 18.13 1.16
C VAL A 50 -7.78 17.01 1.24
N TRP A 51 -8.03 15.86 0.62
CA TRP A 51 -7.07 14.74 0.55
C TRP A 51 -6.71 14.50 -0.91
N GLY A 52 -5.54 15.00 -1.29
CA GLY A 52 -5.01 14.86 -2.64
C GLY A 52 -4.15 13.62 -2.84
N LEU A 53 -3.26 13.72 -3.82
CA LEU A 53 -2.33 12.69 -4.21
C LEU A 53 -1.39 12.20 -3.07
N PRO A 54 -0.92 13.05 -2.12
CA PRO A 54 -0.10 12.55 -1.01
C PRO A 54 -0.82 11.45 -0.19
N HIS A 55 -2.13 11.60 0.00
CA HIS A 55 -2.96 10.62 0.70
C HIS A 55 -3.09 9.31 -0.07
N VAL A 56 -3.17 9.36 -1.41
CA VAL A 56 -3.17 8.17 -2.28
C VAL A 56 -1.88 7.37 -2.06
N PHE A 57 -0.72 8.03 -2.07
CA PHE A 57 0.57 7.38 -1.80
C PHE A 57 0.66 6.86 -0.36
N ALA A 58 0.29 7.66 0.64
CA ALA A 58 0.38 7.29 2.04
C ALA A 58 -0.47 6.05 2.36
N ILE A 59 -1.74 6.05 1.92
CA ILE A 59 -2.66 4.94 2.17
C ILE A 59 -2.24 3.70 1.41
N PHE A 60 -1.78 3.83 0.15
CA PHE A 60 -1.18 2.72 -0.58
C PHE A 60 -0.05 2.07 0.24
N MET A 61 0.90 2.87 0.72
CA MET A 61 2.05 2.37 1.48
C MET A 61 1.63 1.73 2.81
N ILE A 62 0.73 2.32 3.57
CA ILE A 62 0.24 1.79 4.85
C ILE A 62 -0.51 0.46 4.65
N VAL A 63 -1.38 0.39 3.66
CA VAL A 63 -2.17 -0.81 3.35
C VAL A 63 -1.28 -1.90 2.74
N ALA A 64 -0.34 -1.53 1.86
CA ALA A 64 0.65 -2.45 1.32
C ALA A 64 1.59 -2.98 2.41
N ALA A 65 2.03 -2.15 3.36
CA ALA A 65 2.85 -2.55 4.50
C ALA A 65 2.20 -3.71 5.27
N SER A 66 0.93 -3.51 5.67
CA SER A 66 0.11 -4.54 6.30
C SER A 66 0.05 -5.82 5.45
N GLY A 67 -0.19 -5.68 4.15
CA GLY A 67 -0.26 -6.79 3.22
C GLY A 67 1.03 -7.58 3.06
N VAL A 68 2.17 -6.90 3.00
CA VAL A 68 3.51 -7.51 2.86
C VAL A 68 3.78 -8.45 4.03
N LEU A 69 3.38 -8.05 5.25
CA LEU A 69 3.55 -8.83 6.47
C LEU A 69 2.86 -10.21 6.41
N ASN A 70 1.84 -10.37 5.56
CA ASN A 70 1.17 -11.66 5.36
C ASN A 70 2.13 -12.76 4.90
N VAL A 71 3.14 -12.43 4.09
CA VAL A 71 4.13 -13.39 3.61
C VAL A 71 4.92 -13.97 4.79
N ALA A 72 5.27 -13.15 5.78
CA ALA A 72 5.89 -13.61 7.02
C ALA A 72 4.94 -14.49 7.84
N SER A 73 3.67 -14.08 7.97
CA SER A 73 2.67 -14.83 8.75
C SER A 73 2.44 -16.24 8.21
N ILE A 74 2.42 -16.43 6.88
CA ILE A 74 2.30 -17.77 6.25
C ILE A 74 3.44 -18.70 6.69
N GLY A 75 4.66 -18.18 6.79
CA GLY A 75 5.81 -18.97 7.23
C GLY A 75 5.82 -19.26 8.73
N SER A 76 5.66 -18.23 9.57
CA SER A 76 5.87 -18.33 11.02
C SER A 76 4.65 -18.79 11.81
N VAL A 77 3.44 -18.36 11.42
CA VAL A 77 2.19 -18.66 12.14
C VAL A 77 1.60 -19.98 11.64
N PHE A 78 1.48 -20.12 10.31
CA PHE A 78 0.89 -21.30 9.68
C PHE A 78 1.90 -22.44 9.44
N GLY A 79 3.16 -22.23 9.81
CA GLY A 79 4.19 -23.29 9.81
C GLY A 79 4.62 -23.76 8.42
N GLN A 80 4.35 -22.99 7.37
CA GLN A 80 4.74 -23.36 6.01
C GLN A 80 6.24 -23.08 5.80
N THR A 81 7.05 -24.13 5.86
CA THR A 81 8.52 -24.06 5.79
C THR A 81 9.02 -23.32 4.55
N ALA A 82 8.33 -23.46 3.42
CA ALA A 82 8.66 -22.77 2.16
C ALA A 82 8.61 -21.22 2.25
N TYR A 83 7.86 -20.65 3.19
CA TYR A 83 7.75 -19.19 3.35
C TYR A 83 8.58 -18.64 4.51
N LYS A 84 9.13 -19.52 5.37
CA LYS A 84 9.92 -19.11 6.54
C LYS A 84 11.15 -18.26 6.18
N PRO A 85 11.94 -18.57 5.12
CA PRO A 85 13.07 -17.72 4.72
C PRO A 85 12.67 -16.30 4.30
N ARG A 86 11.41 -16.10 3.90
CA ARG A 86 10.90 -14.81 3.38
C ARG A 86 10.41 -13.87 4.50
N ALA A 87 10.25 -14.38 5.71
CA ALA A 87 9.69 -13.63 6.83
C ALA A 87 10.53 -12.40 7.26
N PRO A 88 11.87 -12.43 7.29
CA PRO A 88 12.67 -11.25 7.63
C PRO A 88 12.48 -10.11 6.62
N LEU A 89 12.58 -10.40 5.31
CA LEU A 89 12.36 -9.42 4.25
C LEU A 89 10.95 -8.82 4.31
N SER A 90 9.94 -9.65 4.56
CA SER A 90 8.55 -9.23 4.70
C SER A 90 8.36 -8.27 5.90
N GLY A 91 8.97 -8.57 7.06
CA GLY A 91 8.93 -7.66 8.21
C GLY A 91 9.64 -6.32 7.96
N LEU A 92 10.83 -6.33 7.34
CA LEU A 92 11.55 -5.12 6.97
C LEU A 92 10.74 -4.24 6.01
N LEU A 93 10.22 -4.84 4.93
CA LEU A 93 9.41 -4.12 3.94
C LEU A 93 8.14 -3.55 4.56
N SER A 94 7.50 -4.28 5.47
CA SER A 94 6.34 -3.77 6.21
C SER A 94 6.71 -2.54 7.03
N LEU A 95 7.83 -2.55 7.76
CA LEU A 95 8.30 -1.38 8.51
C LEU A 95 8.66 -0.20 7.60
N ALA A 96 9.37 -0.47 6.51
CA ALA A 96 9.82 0.55 5.58
C ALA A 96 8.66 1.25 4.86
N LEU A 97 7.68 0.48 4.36
CA LEU A 97 6.47 1.04 3.74
C LEU A 97 5.61 1.78 4.76
N LEU A 98 5.45 1.25 5.99
CA LEU A 98 4.71 1.96 7.04
C LEU A 98 5.38 3.30 7.38
N ALA A 99 6.71 3.32 7.53
CA ALA A 99 7.47 4.54 7.78
C ALA A 99 7.35 5.55 6.62
N GLY A 100 7.47 5.11 5.36
CA GLY A 100 7.28 5.97 4.19
C GLY A 100 5.86 6.53 4.08
N GLY A 101 4.85 5.70 4.35
CA GLY A 101 3.44 6.11 4.42
C GLY A 101 3.17 7.16 5.49
N LEU A 102 3.67 6.92 6.71
CA LEU A 102 3.56 7.86 7.83
C LEU A 102 4.34 9.15 7.59
N MET A 103 5.52 9.09 6.96
CA MET A 103 6.27 10.29 6.58
C MET A 103 5.43 11.19 5.69
N VAL A 104 4.83 10.65 4.64
CA VAL A 104 3.96 11.43 3.73
C VAL A 104 2.78 12.01 4.50
N LEU A 105 2.10 11.19 5.31
CA LEU A 105 0.92 11.61 6.06
C LEU A 105 1.26 12.72 7.06
N MET A 106 2.38 12.60 7.79
CA MET A 106 2.80 13.60 8.78
C MET A 106 3.24 14.92 8.14
N LEU A 107 3.93 14.86 7.00
CA LEU A 107 4.43 16.04 6.30
C LEU A 107 3.37 16.76 5.47
N ASP A 108 2.25 16.11 5.18
CA ASP A 108 1.11 16.72 4.50
C ASP A 108 0.19 17.50 5.46
N LEU A 109 0.38 17.41 6.78
CA LEU A 109 -0.37 18.22 7.74
C LEU A 109 -0.10 19.71 7.49
N GLY A 110 -1.15 20.54 7.54
CA GLY A 110 -1.02 22.00 7.44
C GLY A 110 -0.16 22.64 8.54
N ARG A 111 0.02 21.96 9.68
CA ARG A 111 0.84 22.39 10.81
C ARG A 111 1.57 21.20 11.43
N PRO A 112 2.65 20.70 10.80
CA PRO A 112 3.37 19.54 11.28
C PRO A 112 4.05 19.81 12.65
N ASP A 113 4.35 21.08 12.95
CA ASP A 113 4.83 21.56 14.25
C ASP A 113 3.94 21.14 15.43
N ARG A 114 2.64 20.95 15.19
CA ARG A 114 1.64 20.63 16.23
C ARG A 114 1.38 19.14 16.44
N VAL A 115 2.11 18.25 15.76
CA VAL A 115 1.94 16.80 15.94
C VAL A 115 2.15 16.36 17.39
N ILE A 116 2.98 17.08 18.17
CA ILE A 116 3.16 16.83 19.60
C ILE A 116 1.84 16.94 20.38
N VAL A 117 0.95 17.86 19.99
CA VAL A 117 -0.37 18.00 20.63
C VAL A 117 -1.23 16.78 20.32
N ALA A 118 -1.24 16.32 19.07
CA ALA A 118 -1.95 15.11 18.67
C ALA A 118 -1.41 13.85 19.37
N ALA A 119 -0.12 13.84 19.73
CA ALA A 119 0.54 12.75 20.46
C ALA A 119 0.38 12.82 22.00
N THR A 120 -0.13 13.93 22.55
CA THR A 120 -0.27 14.13 24.01
C THR A 120 -1.73 14.25 24.44
N HIS A 121 -2.60 14.78 23.58
CA HIS A 121 -4.01 15.04 23.86
C HIS A 121 -4.89 14.25 22.87
N TYR A 122 -5.29 13.05 23.28
CA TYR A 122 -6.05 12.13 22.44
C TYR A 122 -7.56 12.33 22.57
N ASN A 123 -8.23 12.46 21.43
CA ASN A 123 -9.68 12.34 21.37
C ASN A 123 -10.07 10.92 20.89
N PHE A 124 -10.44 10.05 21.82
CA PHE A 124 -10.82 8.66 21.52
C PHE A 124 -12.13 8.51 20.74
N THR A 125 -12.89 9.59 20.50
CA THR A 125 -14.03 9.54 19.56
C THR A 125 -13.58 9.64 18.09
N SER A 126 -12.34 10.06 17.85
CA SER A 126 -11.77 10.20 16.50
C SER A 126 -11.05 8.93 16.05
N VAL A 127 -11.42 8.45 14.86
CA VAL A 127 -10.75 7.31 14.19
C VAL A 127 -9.29 7.64 13.87
N PHE A 128 -8.97 8.90 13.58
CA PHE A 128 -7.58 9.32 13.36
C PHE A 128 -6.72 9.13 14.62
N ALA A 129 -7.27 9.38 15.81
CA ALA A 129 -6.55 9.16 17.06
C ALA A 129 -6.26 7.66 17.27
N TRP A 130 -7.22 6.78 16.96
CA TRP A 130 -7.02 5.32 17.05
C TRP A 130 -5.90 4.86 16.12
N ASN A 131 -5.85 5.42 14.91
CA ASN A 131 -4.84 5.06 13.92
C ASN A 131 -3.41 5.43 14.35
N VAL A 132 -3.20 6.50 15.12
CA VAL A 132 -1.88 6.79 15.72
C VAL A 132 -1.39 5.61 16.57
N PHE A 133 -2.26 5.03 17.39
CA PHE A 133 -1.93 3.85 18.20
C PHE A 133 -1.77 2.59 17.36
N LEU A 134 -2.62 2.39 16.35
CA LEU A 134 -2.53 1.22 15.47
C LEU A 134 -1.21 1.23 14.68
N TYR A 135 -0.83 2.37 14.09
CA TYR A 135 0.42 2.52 13.33
C TYR A 135 1.65 2.32 14.22
N SER A 136 1.71 3.01 15.36
CA SER A 136 2.82 2.89 16.31
C SER A 136 2.93 1.48 16.89
N GLY A 137 1.78 0.88 17.24
CA GLY A 137 1.70 -0.49 17.74
C GLY A 137 2.15 -1.51 16.68
N MET A 138 1.80 -1.31 15.41
CA MET A 138 2.25 -2.17 14.32
C MET A 138 3.77 -2.12 14.19
N ALA A 139 4.36 -0.92 14.17
CA ALA A 139 5.80 -0.76 14.08
C ALA A 139 6.52 -1.45 15.25
N ALA A 140 6.03 -1.27 16.47
CA ALA A 140 6.58 -1.92 17.67
C ALA A 140 6.48 -3.45 17.60
N ILE A 141 5.31 -3.99 17.21
CA ILE A 141 5.09 -5.44 17.12
C ILE A 141 5.96 -6.07 16.04
N ILE A 142 6.12 -5.42 14.88
CA ILE A 142 7.02 -5.94 13.83
C ILE A 142 8.47 -5.88 14.30
N ALA A 143 8.89 -4.81 14.99
CA ALA A 143 10.25 -4.72 15.53
C ALA A 143 10.53 -5.85 16.55
N ILE A 144 9.57 -6.12 17.45
CA ILE A 144 9.65 -7.25 18.38
C ILE A 144 9.68 -8.57 17.61
N TYR A 145 8.82 -8.74 16.60
CA TYR A 145 8.77 -9.94 15.79
C TYR A 145 10.10 -10.21 15.08
N LEU A 146 10.68 -9.22 14.42
CA LEU A 146 12.00 -9.31 13.79
C LEU A 146 13.09 -9.61 14.83
N TRP A 147 13.05 -8.96 15.99
CA TRP A 147 14.01 -9.24 17.06
C TRP A 147 13.93 -10.69 17.54
N THR A 148 12.71 -11.23 17.77
CA THR A 148 12.55 -12.64 18.16
C THR A 148 13.03 -13.62 17.09
N MET A 149 13.08 -13.21 15.81
CA MET A 149 13.60 -14.03 14.72
C MET A 149 15.13 -14.04 14.66
N PHE A 150 15.79 -12.91 14.90
CA PHE A 150 17.25 -12.82 14.86
C PHE A 150 17.92 -13.28 16.15
N GLU A 151 17.28 -13.07 17.30
CA GLU A 151 17.83 -13.46 18.59
C GLU A 151 17.55 -14.95 18.86
N ARG A 152 18.60 -15.78 18.79
CA ARG A 152 18.50 -17.25 18.99
C ARG A 152 17.80 -17.61 20.30
N ARG A 153 18.01 -16.84 21.37
CA ARG A 153 17.39 -17.08 22.69
C ARG A 153 15.89 -16.84 22.70
N LEU A 154 15.40 -15.94 21.85
CA LEU A 154 14.00 -15.53 21.78
C LEU A 154 13.21 -16.23 20.65
N ASN A 155 13.87 -17.09 19.87
CA ASN A 155 13.24 -17.80 18.75
C ASN A 155 12.02 -18.63 19.18
N GLY A 156 11.98 -19.13 20.41
CA GLY A 156 10.81 -19.80 20.99
C GLY A 156 9.53 -18.93 21.03
N TYR A 157 9.69 -17.60 21.08
CA TYR A 157 8.59 -16.64 21.08
C TYR A 157 8.21 -16.13 19.68
N SER A 158 8.94 -16.51 18.63
CA SER A 158 8.70 -16.02 17.25
C SER A 158 7.30 -16.35 16.75
N LYS A 159 6.74 -17.52 17.13
CA LYS A 159 5.36 -17.89 16.78
C LYS A 159 4.33 -16.99 17.46
N ALA A 160 4.52 -16.69 18.75
CA ALA A 160 3.62 -15.82 19.51
C ALA A 160 3.66 -14.38 18.99
N ALA A 161 4.87 -13.86 18.73
CA ALA A 161 5.06 -12.55 18.12
C ALA A 161 4.47 -12.48 16.70
N GLY A 162 4.59 -13.55 15.90
CA GLY A 162 3.96 -13.65 14.59
C GLY A 162 2.42 -13.65 14.64
N ILE A 163 1.82 -14.32 15.64
CA ILE A 163 0.36 -14.27 15.86
C ILE A 163 -0.07 -12.87 16.27
N ALA A 164 0.66 -12.23 17.19
CA ALA A 164 0.39 -10.85 17.59
C ALA A 164 0.46 -9.89 16.38
N ALA A 165 1.49 -10.04 15.54
CA ALA A 165 1.64 -9.29 14.30
C ALA A 165 0.45 -9.52 13.34
N LEU A 166 -0.01 -10.76 13.18
CA LEU A 166 -1.17 -11.10 12.34
C LEU A 166 -2.47 -10.48 12.87
N VAL A 167 -2.73 -10.56 14.18
CA VAL A 167 -3.92 -9.95 14.79
C VAL A 167 -3.88 -8.43 14.65
N TRP A 168 -2.74 -7.82 14.96
CA TRP A 168 -2.57 -6.38 14.86
C TRP A 168 -2.69 -5.88 13.42
N ARG A 169 -2.29 -6.70 12.46
CA ARG A 169 -2.47 -6.42 11.02
C ARG A 169 -3.93 -6.27 10.64
N PHE A 170 -4.79 -7.18 11.08
CA PHE A 170 -6.22 -7.05 10.83
C PHE A 170 -6.79 -5.81 11.52
N ALA A 171 -6.39 -5.53 12.75
CA ALA A 171 -6.82 -4.32 13.48
C ALA A 171 -6.38 -3.03 12.76
N LEU A 172 -5.11 -2.93 12.35
CA LEU A 172 -4.54 -1.80 11.61
C LEU A 172 -5.31 -1.51 10.31
N THR A 173 -5.53 -2.55 9.52
CA THR A 173 -6.13 -2.41 8.18
C THR A 173 -7.62 -2.10 8.28
N THR A 174 -8.31 -2.72 9.26
CA THR A 174 -9.68 -2.36 9.62
C THR A 174 -9.75 -0.89 10.04
N GLY A 175 -8.86 -0.45 10.94
CA GLY A 175 -8.81 0.94 11.40
C GLY A 175 -8.55 1.94 10.28
N THR A 176 -7.73 1.57 9.29
CA THR A 176 -7.48 2.39 8.09
C THR A 176 -8.73 2.46 7.20
N GLY A 177 -9.39 1.32 6.94
CA GLY A 177 -10.65 1.30 6.18
C GLY A 177 -11.78 2.04 6.89
N SER A 178 -11.81 2.01 8.22
CA SER A 178 -12.80 2.74 9.05
C SER A 178 -12.62 4.26 9.03
N ILE A 179 -11.44 4.80 8.67
CA ILE A 179 -11.26 6.25 8.44
C ILE A 179 -12.28 6.73 7.42
N PHE A 180 -12.40 5.96 6.34
CA PHE A 180 -13.40 6.19 5.32
C PHE A 180 -14.76 5.71 5.79
N GLY A 181 -14.88 4.45 6.23
CA GLY A 181 -16.16 3.82 6.63
C GLY A 181 -17.09 4.61 7.55
N PHE A 182 -16.53 5.48 8.40
CA PHE A 182 -17.31 6.27 9.36
C PHE A 182 -17.53 7.73 8.93
N LEU A 183 -17.06 8.14 7.74
CA LEU A 183 -17.27 9.49 7.22
C LEU A 183 -18.63 9.62 6.52
N VAL A 184 -19.68 9.55 7.34
CA VAL A 184 -21.11 9.54 6.97
C VAL A 184 -21.50 10.66 6.01
N ALA A 185 -20.85 11.82 6.10
CA ALA A 185 -21.18 12.98 5.27
C ALA A 185 -20.89 12.76 3.77
N ARG A 186 -20.03 11.80 3.41
CA ARG A 186 -19.62 11.55 2.02
C ARG A 186 -20.23 10.24 1.51
N GLN A 187 -20.87 10.33 0.34
CA GLN A 187 -21.53 9.21 -0.33
C GLN A 187 -20.59 8.00 -0.56
N ALA A 188 -19.34 8.26 -0.93
CA ALA A 188 -18.30 7.24 -1.10
C ALA A 188 -17.89 6.50 0.19
N TYR A 189 -18.05 7.13 1.35
CA TYR A 189 -17.36 6.72 2.57
C TYR A 189 -18.28 6.07 3.60
N GLN A 190 -19.59 6.06 3.37
CA GLN A 190 -20.56 5.55 4.33
C GLN A 190 -20.91 4.06 4.12
N SER A 191 -19.92 3.17 4.14
CA SER A 191 -20.15 1.73 3.97
C SER A 191 -19.37 0.87 4.95
N ALA A 192 -20.08 -0.04 5.62
CA ALA A 192 -19.49 -1.06 6.49
C ALA A 192 -18.58 -2.05 5.74
N LEU A 193 -18.71 -2.14 4.41
CA LEU A 193 -17.89 -3.00 3.58
C LEU A 193 -16.46 -2.48 3.41
N LEU A 194 -16.19 -1.21 3.71
CA LEU A 194 -14.88 -0.60 3.51
C LEU A 194 -13.79 -1.24 4.37
N ALA A 195 -14.06 -1.58 5.63
CA ALA A 195 -13.08 -2.26 6.47
C ALA A 195 -12.67 -3.64 5.92
N PRO A 196 -13.60 -4.57 5.61
CA PRO A 196 -13.29 -5.83 4.94
C PRO A 196 -12.62 -5.63 3.56
N LEU A 197 -13.06 -4.65 2.78
CA LEU A 197 -12.50 -4.34 1.47
C LEU A 197 -11.01 -3.98 1.58
N PHE A 198 -10.65 -3.07 2.50
CA PHE A 198 -9.26 -2.68 2.72
C PHE A 198 -8.38 -3.86 3.17
N ILE A 199 -8.92 -4.79 3.96
CA ILE A 199 -8.21 -6.03 4.30
C ILE A 199 -7.89 -6.83 3.03
N VAL A 200 -8.86 -7.03 2.14
CA VAL A 200 -8.67 -7.80 0.91
C VAL A 200 -7.73 -7.10 -0.07
N LEU A 201 -7.86 -5.77 -0.22
CA LEU A 201 -6.92 -4.96 -1.00
C LEU A 201 -5.49 -5.06 -0.45
N SER A 202 -5.31 -5.06 0.88
CA SER A 202 -3.99 -5.22 1.50
C SER A 202 -3.30 -6.49 1.05
N PHE A 203 -4.02 -7.62 0.97
CA PHE A 203 -3.42 -8.88 0.55
C PHE A 203 -2.88 -8.81 -0.89
N ALA A 204 -3.63 -8.22 -1.82
CA ALA A 204 -3.21 -8.10 -3.22
C ALA A 204 -2.02 -7.12 -3.36
N TRP A 205 -2.14 -5.91 -2.80
CA TRP A 205 -1.13 -4.87 -2.96
C TRP A 205 0.17 -5.22 -2.24
N GLY A 206 0.08 -5.73 -1.01
CA GLY A 206 1.26 -6.12 -0.26
C GLY A 206 1.99 -7.31 -0.89
N LEU A 207 1.27 -8.32 -1.38
CA LEU A 207 1.91 -9.43 -2.10
C LEU A 207 2.55 -8.95 -3.41
N ALA A 208 1.90 -8.06 -4.16
CA ALA A 208 2.47 -7.48 -5.37
C ALA A 208 3.78 -6.72 -5.08
N VAL A 209 3.79 -5.85 -4.07
CA VAL A 209 5.02 -5.13 -3.66
C VAL A 209 6.11 -6.11 -3.22
N PHE A 210 5.77 -7.11 -2.40
CA PHE A 210 6.72 -8.13 -1.98
C PHE A 210 7.34 -8.87 -3.17
N LEU A 211 6.51 -9.27 -4.15
CA LEU A 211 6.97 -9.98 -5.35
C LEU A 211 7.84 -9.12 -6.25
N ILE A 212 7.55 -7.83 -6.40
CA ILE A 212 8.40 -6.88 -7.13
C ILE A 212 9.78 -6.83 -6.47
N VAL A 213 9.82 -6.54 -5.16
CA VAL A 213 11.08 -6.40 -4.43
C VAL A 213 11.88 -7.69 -4.46
N GLN A 214 11.24 -8.83 -4.16
CA GLN A 214 11.89 -10.14 -4.19
C GLN A 214 12.44 -10.47 -5.59
N SER A 215 11.67 -10.22 -6.66
CA SER A 215 12.10 -10.52 -8.03
C SER A 215 13.28 -9.66 -8.45
N VAL A 216 13.27 -8.37 -8.12
CA VAL A 216 14.40 -7.45 -8.40
C VAL A 216 15.64 -7.88 -7.63
N MET A 217 15.50 -8.22 -6.35
CA MET A 217 16.61 -8.68 -5.52
C MET A 217 17.20 -10.01 -6.02
N TYR A 218 16.36 -10.94 -6.46
CA TYR A 218 16.81 -12.23 -6.98
C TYR A 218 17.51 -12.05 -8.33
N ALA A 219 16.94 -11.25 -9.24
CA ALA A 219 17.54 -10.93 -10.52
C ALA A 219 18.93 -10.27 -10.37
N TRP A 220 19.07 -9.35 -9.41
CA TRP A 220 20.36 -8.72 -9.11
C TRP A 220 21.42 -9.73 -8.70
N ASN A 221 21.06 -10.69 -7.86
CA ASN A 221 22.00 -11.69 -7.34
C ASN A 221 22.11 -12.94 -8.23
N GLY A 222 21.56 -12.92 -9.44
CA GLY A 222 21.60 -14.05 -10.37
C GLY A 222 20.82 -15.27 -9.89
N HIS A 223 19.92 -15.10 -8.92
CA HIS A 223 19.08 -16.17 -8.39
C HIS A 223 17.69 -16.14 -9.03
N THR A 224 17.03 -17.30 -9.06
CA THR A 224 15.65 -17.43 -9.52
C THR A 224 14.82 -18.13 -8.47
N LEU A 225 13.58 -17.66 -8.28
CA LEU A 225 12.64 -18.31 -7.39
C LEU A 225 12.39 -19.75 -7.85
N PRO A 226 12.42 -20.74 -6.92
CA PRO A 226 12.00 -22.10 -7.24
C PRO A 226 10.61 -22.10 -7.86
N GLU A 227 10.45 -22.88 -8.94
CA GLU A 227 9.25 -22.86 -9.78
C GLU A 227 7.96 -23.11 -8.99
N ASP A 228 8.00 -24.01 -8.02
CA ASP A 228 6.85 -24.36 -7.18
C ASP A 228 6.40 -23.20 -6.30
N VAL A 229 7.36 -22.52 -5.64
CA VAL A 229 7.07 -21.36 -4.79
C VAL A 229 6.53 -20.22 -5.65
N ARG A 230 7.17 -19.99 -6.80
CA ARG A 230 6.77 -18.98 -7.77
C ARG A 230 5.34 -19.18 -8.26
N ARG A 231 4.97 -20.41 -8.67
CA ARG A 231 3.60 -20.75 -9.09
C ARG A 231 2.57 -20.56 -7.97
N ARG A 232 2.91 -20.95 -6.73
CA ARG A 232 2.03 -20.75 -5.57
C ARG A 232 1.80 -19.27 -5.29
N MET A 233 2.85 -18.46 -5.28
CA MET A 233 2.74 -17.01 -5.05
C MET A 233 2.00 -16.30 -6.19
N ALA A 234 2.25 -16.68 -7.44
CA ALA A 234 1.53 -16.15 -8.60
C ALA A 234 0.03 -16.46 -8.53
N ARG A 235 -0.35 -17.70 -8.23
CA ARG A 235 -1.76 -18.08 -8.04
C ARG A 235 -2.39 -17.35 -6.85
N LEU A 236 -1.66 -17.22 -5.74
CA LEU A 236 -2.13 -16.51 -4.56
C LEU A 236 -2.41 -15.03 -4.86
N LEU A 237 -1.52 -14.36 -5.61
CA LEU A 237 -1.74 -13.00 -6.08
C LEU A 237 -3.00 -12.92 -6.97
N GLY A 238 -3.16 -13.84 -7.92
CA GLY A 238 -4.35 -13.88 -8.78
C GLY A 238 -5.65 -14.06 -7.99
N VAL A 239 -5.65 -14.90 -6.95
CA VAL A 239 -6.81 -15.09 -6.05
C VAL A 239 -7.10 -13.82 -5.26
N PHE A 240 -6.08 -13.15 -4.70
CA PHE A 240 -6.29 -11.90 -3.98
C PHE A 240 -6.82 -10.80 -4.89
N VAL A 241 -6.30 -10.67 -6.11
CA VAL A 241 -6.81 -9.73 -7.12
C VAL A 241 -8.27 -10.02 -7.47
N ALA A 242 -8.63 -11.29 -7.69
CA ALA A 242 -10.01 -11.69 -7.95
C ALA A 242 -10.94 -11.35 -6.78
N ALA A 243 -10.50 -11.63 -5.55
CA ALA A 243 -11.26 -11.30 -4.34
C ALA A 243 -11.41 -9.79 -4.14
N SER A 244 -10.37 -9.00 -4.43
CA SER A 244 -10.44 -7.54 -4.42
C SER A 244 -11.45 -7.02 -5.44
N LEU A 245 -11.38 -7.50 -6.69
CA LEU A 245 -12.31 -7.10 -7.75
C LEU A 245 -13.75 -7.45 -7.38
N TYR A 246 -13.97 -8.63 -6.81
CA TYR A 246 -15.28 -9.04 -6.31
C TYR A 246 -15.80 -8.09 -5.22
N LEU A 247 -15.00 -7.77 -4.19
CA LEU A 247 -15.46 -6.88 -3.12
C LEU A 247 -15.68 -5.44 -3.59
N VAL A 248 -14.89 -4.95 -4.55
CA VAL A 248 -15.15 -3.66 -5.19
C VAL A 248 -16.46 -3.70 -5.98
N ALA A 249 -16.73 -4.81 -6.70
CA ALA A 249 -18.01 -4.99 -7.40
C ALA A 249 -19.19 -5.07 -6.42
N VAL A 250 -19.05 -5.75 -5.28
CA VAL A 250 -20.07 -5.79 -4.23
C VAL A 250 -20.30 -4.40 -3.63
N TYR A 251 -19.23 -3.62 -3.40
CA TYR A 251 -19.33 -2.25 -2.90
C TYR A 251 -20.16 -1.38 -3.85
N HIS A 252 -19.79 -1.29 -5.13
CA HIS A 252 -20.52 -0.50 -6.13
C HIS A 252 -21.91 -1.07 -6.40
N GLY A 253 -22.08 -2.39 -6.44
CA GLY A 253 -23.37 -3.04 -6.60
C GLY A 253 -24.34 -2.75 -5.45
N THR A 254 -23.83 -2.67 -4.22
CA THR A 254 -24.62 -2.28 -3.05
C THR A 254 -25.03 -0.81 -3.14
N ASN A 255 -24.13 0.08 -3.55
CA ASN A 255 -24.46 1.49 -3.75
C ASN A 255 -25.48 1.71 -4.88
N LEU A 256 -25.37 0.97 -5.99
CA LEU A 256 -26.34 1.04 -7.09
C LEU A 256 -27.77 0.65 -6.67
N TYR A 257 -27.92 -0.18 -5.65
CA TYR A 257 -29.23 -0.54 -5.09
C TYR A 257 -29.88 0.63 -4.32
N PHE A 258 -29.09 1.47 -3.68
CA PHE A 258 -29.60 2.61 -2.92
C PHE A 258 -29.85 3.82 -3.84
N ALA A 259 -31.12 4.20 -3.99
CA ALA A 259 -31.52 5.33 -4.84
C ALA A 259 -30.74 6.63 -4.56
N ARG A 260 -30.41 6.90 -3.28
CA ARG A 260 -29.61 8.07 -2.86
C ARG A 260 -28.20 8.12 -3.45
N GLN A 261 -27.61 6.95 -3.73
CA GLN A 261 -26.23 6.81 -4.21
C GLN A 261 -26.15 6.76 -5.74
N SER A 262 -27.29 6.72 -6.44
CA SER A 262 -27.34 6.56 -7.90
C SER A 262 -26.60 7.67 -8.67
N ALA A 263 -26.66 8.92 -8.18
CA ALA A 263 -25.95 10.05 -8.77
C ALA A 263 -24.42 9.90 -8.63
N PHE A 264 -23.95 9.51 -7.44
CA PHE A 264 -22.52 9.25 -7.20
C PHE A 264 -21.99 8.08 -8.02
N GLU A 265 -22.72 6.97 -8.10
CA GLU A 265 -22.31 5.83 -8.91
C GLU A 265 -22.30 6.18 -10.41
N ALA A 266 -23.26 6.97 -10.89
CA ALA A 266 -23.24 7.45 -12.27
C ALA A 266 -22.08 8.42 -12.54
N PHE A 267 -21.66 9.22 -11.56
CA PHE A 267 -20.48 10.07 -11.64
C PHE A 267 -19.19 9.24 -11.74
N ILE A 268 -18.96 8.32 -10.80
CA ILE A 268 -17.73 7.51 -10.74
C ILE A 268 -17.63 6.52 -11.90
N LEU A 269 -18.72 5.79 -12.21
CA LEU A 269 -18.68 4.68 -13.16
C LEU A 269 -18.96 5.09 -14.61
N LEU A 270 -19.77 6.14 -14.82
CA LEU A 270 -20.20 6.59 -16.15
C LEU A 270 -19.68 7.99 -16.52
N GLY A 271 -19.06 8.71 -15.59
CA GLY A 271 -18.56 10.06 -15.82
C GLY A 271 -19.64 11.14 -15.90
N ARG A 272 -20.86 10.90 -15.38
CA ARG A 272 -21.91 11.92 -15.40
C ARG A 272 -21.56 13.08 -14.47
N GLY A 273 -21.27 14.25 -15.04
CA GLY A 273 -20.79 15.43 -14.29
C GLY A 273 -19.27 15.50 -14.16
N ASP A 274 -18.52 14.54 -14.72
CA ASP A 274 -17.07 14.62 -14.88
C ASP A 274 -16.75 15.07 -16.32
N GLU A 275 -16.51 16.38 -16.52
CA GLU A 275 -16.23 16.93 -17.84
C GLU A 275 -14.99 16.33 -18.52
N LEU A 276 -14.04 15.79 -17.74
CA LEU A 276 -12.82 15.18 -18.25
C LEU A 276 -12.89 13.65 -18.36
N GLY A 277 -13.91 13.01 -17.77
CA GLY A 277 -14.05 11.55 -17.75
C GLY A 277 -12.85 10.82 -17.10
N VAL A 278 -12.14 11.47 -16.18
CA VAL A 278 -10.93 10.93 -15.54
C VAL A 278 -11.27 9.78 -14.60
N PHE A 279 -12.33 9.93 -13.80
CA PHE A 279 -12.71 8.91 -12.82
C PHE A 279 -13.16 7.59 -13.45
N PRO A 280 -14.09 7.57 -14.44
CA PRO A 280 -14.48 6.31 -15.08
C PRO A 280 -13.32 5.69 -15.87
N ALA A 281 -12.44 6.50 -16.49
CA ALA A 281 -11.27 5.98 -17.20
C ALA A 281 -10.27 5.30 -16.25
N LEU A 282 -9.99 5.92 -15.10
CA LEU A 282 -9.12 5.32 -14.07
C LEU A 282 -9.77 4.11 -13.41
N PHE A 283 -11.08 4.11 -13.20
CA PHE A 283 -11.78 2.97 -12.62
C PHE A 283 -11.78 1.78 -13.58
N TRP A 284 -12.34 1.93 -14.78
CA TRP A 284 -12.47 0.83 -15.74
C TRP A 284 -11.13 0.47 -16.38
N GLY A 285 -10.41 1.46 -16.91
CA GLY A 285 -9.13 1.23 -17.57
C GLY A 285 -8.00 0.95 -16.57
N GLY A 286 -7.84 1.81 -15.58
CA GLY A 286 -6.75 1.73 -14.61
C GLY A 286 -6.89 0.59 -13.60
N TYR A 287 -8.03 0.51 -12.90
CA TYR A 287 -8.22 -0.52 -11.88
C TYR A 287 -8.75 -1.84 -12.45
N VAL A 288 -9.89 -1.84 -13.16
CA VAL A 288 -10.53 -3.09 -13.60
C VAL A 288 -9.69 -3.79 -14.65
N VAL A 289 -9.30 -3.11 -15.74
CA VAL A 289 -8.54 -3.73 -16.82
C VAL A 289 -7.07 -3.91 -16.42
N VAL A 290 -6.37 -2.82 -16.12
CA VAL A 290 -4.92 -2.84 -15.82
C VAL A 290 -4.63 -3.45 -14.45
N GLY A 291 -5.39 -3.10 -13.42
CA GLY A 291 -5.16 -3.56 -12.04
C GLY A 291 -5.66 -4.96 -11.71
N ALA A 292 -6.66 -5.48 -12.44
CA ALA A 292 -7.31 -6.73 -12.10
C ALA A 292 -7.33 -7.76 -13.24
N LEU A 293 -7.97 -7.46 -14.37
CA LEU A 293 -8.16 -8.42 -15.46
C LEU A 293 -6.84 -8.83 -16.13
N LEU A 294 -5.98 -7.88 -16.49
CA LEU A 294 -4.69 -8.17 -17.12
C LEU A 294 -3.75 -8.97 -16.19
N PRO A 295 -3.56 -8.62 -14.91
CA PRO A 295 -2.79 -9.45 -13.97
C PRO A 295 -3.35 -10.86 -13.83
N MET A 296 -4.66 -11.03 -13.67
CA MET A 296 -5.27 -12.36 -13.58
C MET A 296 -5.03 -13.19 -14.84
N LEU A 297 -5.19 -12.57 -16.02
CA LEU A 297 -4.91 -13.21 -17.30
C LEU A 297 -3.45 -13.68 -17.39
N LEU A 298 -2.49 -12.82 -17.02
CA LEU A 298 -1.07 -13.19 -16.99
C LEU A 298 -0.77 -14.32 -16.00
N LEU A 299 -1.37 -14.29 -14.81
CA LEU A 299 -1.07 -15.23 -13.71
C LEU A 299 -1.75 -16.60 -13.89
N PHE A 300 -2.93 -16.66 -14.52
CA PHE A 300 -3.65 -17.91 -14.74
C PHE A 300 -3.31 -18.60 -16.06
N MET A 301 -2.75 -17.87 -17.04
CA MET A 301 -2.30 -18.48 -18.28
C MET A 301 -0.98 -19.26 -18.10
N PRO A 302 -0.88 -20.51 -18.60
CA PRO A 302 0.33 -21.34 -18.46
C PRO A 302 1.60 -20.71 -19.03
N ARG A 303 1.47 -19.88 -20.08
CA ARG A 303 2.58 -19.17 -20.73
C ARG A 303 2.90 -17.81 -20.08
N GLY A 304 1.96 -17.21 -19.37
CA GLY A 304 2.12 -15.91 -18.71
C GLY A 304 2.68 -16.01 -17.30
N ALA A 305 2.52 -17.16 -16.64
CA ALA A 305 3.01 -17.40 -15.29
C ALA A 305 4.53 -17.68 -15.25
N GLY A 306 5.36 -16.96 -16.01
CA GLY A 306 6.83 -16.94 -15.94
C GLY A 306 7.36 -15.87 -14.97
N PRO A 307 8.68 -15.80 -14.67
CA PRO A 307 9.24 -14.79 -13.76
C PRO A 307 8.91 -13.35 -14.19
N ASN A 308 9.09 -13.04 -15.48
CA ASN A 308 8.78 -11.72 -16.04
C ASN A 308 7.28 -11.42 -16.02
N GLY A 309 6.43 -12.43 -16.26
CA GLY A 309 4.99 -12.25 -16.23
C GLY A 309 4.45 -12.04 -14.81
N MET A 310 5.05 -12.68 -13.80
CA MET A 310 4.72 -12.42 -12.39
C MET A 310 5.15 -11.01 -11.96
N LEU A 311 6.33 -10.55 -12.39
CA LEU A 311 6.79 -9.18 -12.14
C LEU A 311 5.88 -8.16 -12.83
N ALA A 312 5.55 -8.38 -14.10
CA ALA A 312 4.64 -7.52 -14.86
C ALA A 312 3.24 -7.48 -14.21
N ALA A 313 2.67 -8.64 -13.86
CA ALA A 313 1.39 -8.71 -13.17
C ALA A 313 1.42 -7.96 -11.83
N SER A 314 2.50 -8.09 -11.06
CA SER A 314 2.65 -7.39 -9.78
C SER A 314 2.74 -5.86 -9.98
N ALA A 315 3.47 -5.39 -10.99
CA ALA A 315 3.56 -3.97 -11.33
C ALA A 315 2.22 -3.39 -11.78
N LEU A 316 1.46 -4.15 -12.58
CA LEU A 316 0.11 -3.79 -13.03
C LEU A 316 -0.88 -3.72 -11.86
N VAL A 317 -0.80 -4.65 -10.89
CA VAL A 317 -1.60 -4.60 -9.65
C VAL A 317 -1.28 -3.33 -8.84
N VAL A 318 -0.01 -2.95 -8.72
CA VAL A 318 0.38 -1.71 -8.04
C VAL A 318 -0.15 -0.48 -8.79
N ALA A 319 -0.01 -0.43 -10.12
CA ALA A 319 -0.57 0.67 -10.92
C ALA A 319 -2.09 0.79 -10.76
N GLY A 320 -2.80 -0.35 -10.78
CA GLY A 320 -4.24 -0.40 -10.52
C GLY A 320 -4.61 0.00 -9.10
N ALA A 321 -3.76 -0.26 -8.10
CA ALA A 321 -3.96 0.19 -6.73
C ALA A 321 -3.98 1.73 -6.63
N PHE A 322 -3.02 2.39 -7.29
CA PHE A 322 -3.00 3.86 -7.38
C PHE A 322 -4.22 4.40 -8.11
N ALA A 323 -4.65 3.77 -9.21
CA ALA A 323 -5.86 4.17 -9.93
C ALA A 323 -7.11 4.03 -9.04
N LEU A 324 -7.27 2.90 -8.35
CA LEU A 324 -8.41 2.68 -7.44
C LEU A 324 -8.41 3.69 -6.29
N LEU A 325 -7.27 3.89 -5.62
CA LEU A 325 -7.16 4.82 -4.50
C LEU A 325 -7.38 6.27 -4.94
N PHE A 326 -6.94 6.65 -6.14
CA PHE A 326 -7.23 7.96 -6.70
C PHE A 326 -8.74 8.14 -6.93
N VAL A 327 -9.39 7.18 -7.60
CA VAL A 327 -10.85 7.21 -7.81
C VAL A 327 -11.60 7.23 -6.49
N PHE A 328 -11.18 6.41 -5.53
CA PHE A 328 -11.84 6.28 -4.23
C PHE A 328 -11.69 7.54 -3.37
N ILE A 329 -10.46 8.05 -3.21
CA ILE A 329 -10.16 9.19 -2.33
C ILE A 329 -10.55 10.51 -3.01
N VAL A 330 -9.97 10.76 -4.18
CA VAL A 330 -10.18 12.02 -4.89
C VAL A 330 -11.57 12.05 -5.50
N GLY A 331 -12.01 10.98 -6.17
CA GLY A 331 -13.35 10.93 -6.77
C GLY A 331 -14.45 10.98 -5.71
N GLY A 332 -14.27 10.30 -4.58
CA GLY A 332 -15.17 10.37 -3.43
C GLY A 332 -15.32 11.77 -2.82
N GLN A 333 -14.31 12.64 -2.99
CA GLN A 333 -14.33 14.03 -2.52
C GLN A 333 -14.70 15.06 -3.59
N SER A 334 -14.45 14.73 -4.86
CA SER A 334 -14.79 15.59 -5.99
C SER A 334 -16.31 15.62 -6.20
N PHE A 335 -17.01 14.52 -5.86
CA PHE A 335 -18.47 14.50 -5.82
C PHE A 335 -19.00 15.46 -4.73
N PRO A 336 -19.98 16.33 -5.07
CA PRO A 336 -20.46 17.37 -4.17
C PRO A 336 -21.08 16.81 -2.89
N LEU A 337 -20.84 17.54 -1.79
CA LEU A 337 -21.44 17.26 -0.49
C LEU A 337 -22.92 17.68 -0.48
N GLU A 338 -23.78 16.79 -0.01
CA GLU A 338 -25.18 17.12 0.27
C GLU A 338 -25.26 17.86 1.62
N ILE A 339 -25.13 19.19 1.59
CA ILE A 339 -25.12 20.03 2.80
C ILE A 339 -26.51 20.09 3.45
N PHE A 340 -27.55 20.35 2.65
CA PHE A 340 -28.94 20.40 3.09
C PHE A 340 -29.77 19.36 2.31
N PRO A 341 -30.15 18.23 2.95
CA PRO A 341 -30.91 17.19 2.28
C PRO A 341 -32.20 17.74 1.65
N GLY A 342 -32.44 17.38 0.38
CA GLY A 342 -33.63 17.78 -0.36
C GLY A 342 -33.67 19.25 -0.82
N HIS A 343 -32.58 20.01 -0.67
CA HIS A 343 -32.48 21.39 -1.17
C HIS A 343 -31.32 21.52 -2.16
N GLU A 344 -31.52 22.31 -3.22
CA GLU A 344 -30.45 22.72 -4.11
C GLU A 344 -29.70 23.89 -3.46
N VAL A 345 -28.43 23.67 -3.13
CA VAL A 345 -27.57 24.69 -2.54
C VAL A 345 -26.75 25.31 -3.65
N THR A 346 -26.80 26.64 -3.76
CA THR A 346 -25.95 27.40 -4.68
C THR A 346 -25.22 28.48 -3.87
N SER A 347 -23.93 28.64 -4.12
CA SER A 347 -23.13 29.68 -3.47
C SER A 347 -22.06 30.23 -4.42
N SER A 348 -21.48 31.37 -4.04
CA SER A 348 -20.31 31.94 -4.71
C SER A 348 -19.04 31.10 -4.56
N PHE A 349 -19.07 30.05 -3.73
CA PHE A 349 -17.96 29.11 -3.48
C PHE A 349 -18.14 27.77 -4.21
N ALA A 350 -19.06 27.70 -5.18
CA ALA A 350 -19.37 26.49 -5.94
C ALA A 350 -19.90 25.32 -5.07
N ASP A 351 -20.60 25.63 -3.98
CA ASP A 351 -21.31 24.61 -3.19
C ASP A 351 -22.31 23.87 -4.10
N GLY A 352 -22.21 22.54 -4.13
CA GLY A 352 -23.03 21.69 -5.00
C GLY A 352 -22.44 21.36 -6.37
N ALA A 353 -21.29 21.93 -6.74
CA ALA A 353 -20.59 21.61 -8.00
C ALA A 353 -19.57 20.46 -7.83
N VAL A 354 -19.24 19.81 -8.95
CA VAL A 354 -18.11 18.88 -9.01
C VAL A 354 -16.81 19.68 -9.08
N GLU A 355 -15.92 19.46 -8.12
CA GLU A 355 -14.61 20.12 -8.09
C GLU A 355 -13.59 19.34 -8.92
N LEU A 356 -12.85 20.04 -9.78
CA LEU A 356 -11.85 19.42 -10.63
C LEU A 356 -10.46 19.45 -9.97
N TYR A 357 -10.06 18.35 -9.36
CA TYR A 357 -8.75 18.21 -8.74
C TYR A 357 -7.66 17.86 -9.76
N ARG A 358 -6.57 18.65 -9.78
CA ARG A 358 -5.37 18.39 -10.60
C ARG A 358 -4.12 18.39 -9.72
N PRO A 359 -3.48 17.23 -9.48
CA PRO A 359 -2.28 17.17 -8.67
C PRO A 359 -1.19 18.09 -9.18
N ARG A 360 -0.54 18.83 -8.27
CA ARG A 360 0.62 19.68 -8.57
C ARG A 360 1.92 18.97 -8.25
N TRP A 361 3.03 19.53 -8.72
CA TRP A 361 4.36 18.95 -8.52
C TRP A 361 4.74 18.71 -7.04
N PRO A 362 4.35 19.54 -6.04
CA PRO A 362 4.74 19.27 -4.64
C PRO A 362 4.13 17.98 -4.13
N GLU A 363 2.89 17.69 -4.55
CA GLU A 363 2.15 16.50 -4.15
C GLU A 363 2.77 15.22 -4.73
N TRP A 364 3.20 15.26 -6.00
CA TRP A 364 3.94 14.18 -6.63
C TRP A 364 5.28 13.93 -5.93
N LEU A 365 6.05 15.00 -5.68
CA LEU A 365 7.36 14.88 -5.03
C LEU A 365 7.23 14.35 -3.60
N LEU A 366 6.23 14.81 -2.83
CA LEU A 366 6.02 14.29 -1.48
C LEU A 366 5.65 12.80 -1.51
N GLY A 367 4.68 12.41 -2.34
CA GLY A 367 4.25 11.01 -2.45
C GLY A 367 5.36 10.06 -2.89
N ILE A 368 6.11 10.44 -3.93
CA ILE A 368 7.27 9.68 -4.43
C ILE A 368 8.41 9.71 -3.39
N GLY A 369 8.59 10.81 -2.68
CA GLY A 369 9.57 10.94 -1.59
C GLY A 369 9.34 9.92 -0.47
N GLY A 370 8.09 9.62 -0.13
CA GLY A 370 7.75 8.55 0.81
C GLY A 370 8.15 7.16 0.31
N LEU A 371 7.97 6.87 -0.98
CA LEU A 371 8.48 5.63 -1.60
C LEU A 371 10.01 5.59 -1.59
N GLY A 372 10.66 6.74 -1.81
CA GLY A 372 12.11 6.91 -1.68
C GLY A 372 12.59 6.56 -0.27
N ALA A 373 11.91 7.06 0.76
CA ALA A 373 12.24 6.77 2.16
C ALA A 373 12.08 5.28 2.47
N ALA A 374 10.98 4.67 2.04
CA ALA A 374 10.78 3.22 2.17
C ALA A 374 11.88 2.42 1.45
N PHE A 375 12.28 2.85 0.25
CA PHE A 375 13.37 2.23 -0.49
C PHE A 375 14.71 2.34 0.24
N VAL A 376 15.07 3.52 0.75
CA VAL A 376 16.29 3.77 1.52
C VAL A 376 16.33 2.90 2.78
N LEU A 377 15.24 2.86 3.54
CA LEU A 377 15.13 2.01 4.74
C LEU A 377 15.29 0.53 4.40
N THR A 378 14.70 0.08 3.30
CA THR A 378 14.82 -1.30 2.81
C THR A 378 16.26 -1.61 2.40
N ALA A 379 16.90 -0.73 1.63
CA ALA A 379 18.28 -0.91 1.18
C ALA A 379 19.26 -0.96 2.36
N ILE A 380 19.16 -0.01 3.29
CA ILE A 380 19.96 0.00 4.52
C ILE A 380 19.69 -1.27 5.33
N GLY A 381 18.43 -1.63 5.51
CA GLY A 381 18.02 -2.82 6.25
C GLY A 381 18.69 -4.07 5.69
N ILE A 382 18.54 -4.33 4.39
CA ILE A 382 19.13 -5.51 3.70
C ILE A 382 20.67 -5.55 3.86
N ARG A 383 21.34 -4.39 3.80
CA ARG A 383 22.81 -4.34 3.88
C ARG A 383 23.31 -4.50 5.31
N ALA A 384 22.62 -3.91 6.28
CA ALA A 384 23.03 -3.88 7.68
C ALA A 384 22.65 -5.16 8.44
N LEU A 385 21.54 -5.78 8.06
CA LEU A 385 20.94 -6.92 8.72
C LEU A 385 20.57 -7.93 7.62
N ASP A 386 21.01 -9.18 7.74
CA ASP A 386 20.85 -10.22 6.70
C ASP A 386 19.37 -10.65 6.56
N PHE A 387 18.55 -9.76 6.00
CA PHE A 387 17.11 -9.92 5.79
C PHE A 387 16.78 -10.69 4.51
N LEU A 388 17.81 -11.10 3.75
CA LEU A 388 17.65 -11.80 2.49
C LEU A 388 17.14 -13.23 2.71
N PRO A 389 16.17 -13.71 1.91
CA PRO A 389 15.73 -15.09 2.04
C PRO A 389 16.86 -16.05 1.69
N GLN A 390 17.31 -16.82 2.67
CA GLN A 390 18.24 -17.93 2.49
C GLN A 390 17.46 -19.16 2.03
N ASP A 391 17.08 -19.19 0.75
CA ASP A 391 16.55 -20.40 0.13
C ASP A 391 17.72 -21.39 -0.05
N ASP A 392 17.53 -22.67 0.28
CA ASP A 392 18.46 -23.75 -0.10
C ASP A 392 18.41 -23.91 -1.63
N PHE A 393 19.17 -23.09 -2.34
CA PHE A 393 19.37 -23.28 -3.77
C PHE A 393 20.20 -24.56 -3.92
N ALA A 394 19.57 -25.64 -4.36
CA ALA A 394 20.30 -26.84 -4.77
C ALA A 394 21.40 -26.40 -5.74
N ALA A 395 22.66 -26.69 -5.39
CA ALA A 395 23.79 -26.35 -6.21
C ALA A 395 23.56 -26.92 -7.63
N PRO A 396 23.78 -26.15 -8.71
CA PRO A 396 23.64 -26.66 -10.06
C PRO A 396 24.65 -27.80 -10.24
N GLY A 397 24.17 -29.05 -10.20
CA GLY A 397 25.00 -30.25 -10.36
C GLY A 397 24.82 -31.38 -9.33
N ALA A 398 23.98 -31.23 -8.30
CA ALA A 398 23.66 -32.36 -7.43
C ALA A 398 22.77 -33.37 -8.16
N LYS A 399 23.41 -34.30 -8.89
CA LYS A 399 22.76 -35.53 -9.36
C LYS A 399 22.10 -36.20 -8.17
N VAL A 400 20.81 -36.49 -8.31
CA VAL A 400 20.07 -37.38 -7.43
C VAL A 400 20.81 -38.72 -7.44
N ALA A 401 21.46 -39.05 -6.33
CA ALA A 401 22.05 -40.37 -6.13
C ALA A 401 20.91 -41.33 -5.77
N GLU A 402 20.61 -42.18 -6.76
CA GLU A 402 19.82 -43.43 -6.78
C GLU A 402 18.46 -43.48 -6.06
#